data_AF-A0A2T3N2M2-F1
#
_entry.id   AF-A0A2T3N2M2-F1
#
_cell.length_a   1.000
_cell.length_b   1.000
_cell.length_c   1.000
_cell.angle_alpha   90.00
_cell.angle_beta   90.00
_cell.angle_gamma   90.00
#
_symmetry.space_group_name_H-M   'P 1'
#
loop_
_entity.id
_entity.type
_entity.pdbx_description
1 polymer ?
#
loop_
_entity_poly.entity_id
_entity_poly.type
_entity_poly.pdbx_seq_one_letter_code
_entity_poly.pdbx_strand_id
1 'polypeptide(L)'
;MKRQHGFTLIELVVVIVLMGIIAVTAAPRFLNVKGDANDSTYLSLKGSFQSAVTLFHCKWLIDGEQDPDVTEGREGAWGYTIYNLHFNKFGYPRIIDTVQKCEDILENLLPDSSLTRKDYEESKPTSDGLSGNMCTYKFTAVPYNLTYSETNGEVTLTKRI
;
A
#
# COMPACT_ATOMS: atom_id res chain seq x y z
N MET A 1 61.40 -22.02 9.04
CA MET A 1 60.35 -21.69 10.03
C MET A 1 59.96 -20.23 9.87
N LYS A 2 58.73 -19.92 9.44
CA LYS A 2 58.22 -18.53 9.37
C LYS A 2 57.80 -18.11 10.79
N ARG A 3 58.31 -16.99 11.30
CA ARG A 3 57.88 -16.41 12.59
C ARG A 3 56.47 -15.86 12.43
N GLN A 4 55.48 -16.41 13.14
CA GLN A 4 54.17 -15.76 13.27
C GLN A 4 54.36 -14.50 14.13
N HIS A 5 54.07 -13.33 13.55
CA HIS A 5 53.86 -12.11 14.32
C HIS A 5 52.49 -12.23 14.98
N GLY A 6 52.45 -12.37 16.30
CA GLY A 6 51.22 -12.33 17.08
C GLY A 6 50.64 -10.91 17.09
N PHE A 7 49.31 -10.83 17.17
CA PHE A 7 48.57 -9.58 17.32
C PHE A 7 48.92 -8.92 18.66
N THR A 8 49.16 -7.61 18.68
CA THR A 8 49.51 -6.91 19.92
C THR A 8 48.25 -6.47 20.68
N LEU A 9 48.30 -6.44 22.01
CA LEU A 9 47.16 -5.98 22.83
C LEU A 9 46.74 -4.55 22.47
N ILE A 10 47.70 -3.68 22.14
CA ILE A 10 47.41 -2.31 21.74
C ILE A 10 46.65 -2.23 20.42
N GLU A 11 46.92 -3.13 19.48
CA GLU A 11 46.23 -3.22 18.19
C GLU A 11 44.76 -3.56 18.39
N LEU A 12 44.45 -4.44 19.34
CA LEU A 12 43.06 -4.76 19.71
C LEU A 12 42.35 -3.55 20.32
N VAL A 13 43.02 -2.87 21.24
CA VAL A 13 42.46 -1.72 21.97
C VAL A 13 42.17 -0.55 21.03
N VAL A 14 43.08 -0.26 20.09
CA VAL A 14 42.87 0.82 19.13
C VAL A 14 41.67 0.52 18.21
N VAL A 15 41.48 -0.74 17.79
CA VAL A 15 40.34 -1.12 16.94
C VAL A 15 39.00 -0.93 17.65
N ILE A 16 38.87 -1.37 18.91
CA ILE A 16 37.61 -1.21 19.64
C ILE A 16 37.30 0.27 19.93
N VAL A 17 38.32 1.10 20.19
CA VAL A 17 38.14 2.55 20.37
C VAL A 17 37.67 3.20 19.08
N LEU A 18 38.29 2.86 17.95
CA LEU A 18 37.87 3.36 16.64
C LEU A 18 36.44 2.92 16.29
N MET A 19 36.10 1.65 16.52
CA MET A 19 34.72 1.17 16.33
C MET A 19 33.73 1.89 17.24
N GLY A 20 34.12 2.23 18.48
CA GLY A 20 33.30 3.00 19.39
C GLY A 20 32.97 4.40 18.87
N ILE A 21 33.96 5.13 18.34
CA ILE A 21 33.77 6.49 17.79
C ILE A 21 32.85 6.45 16.56
N ILE A 22 33.04 5.49 15.66
CA ILE A 22 32.21 5.32 14.45
C ILE A 22 30.78 4.95 14.85
N ALA A 23 30.59 4.07 15.84
CA ALA A 23 29.26 3.65 16.28
C ALA A 23 28.45 4.81 16.88
N VAL A 24 29.05 5.62 17.75
CA VAL A 24 28.35 6.75 18.41
C VAL A 24 27.92 7.82 17.40
N THR A 25 28.73 8.09 16.39
CA THR A 25 28.41 9.09 15.35
C THR A 25 27.42 8.56 14.30
N ALA A 26 27.44 7.26 13.99
CA ALA A 26 26.55 6.65 13.01
C ALA A 26 25.15 6.30 13.56
N ALA A 27 25.03 5.97 14.85
CA ALA A 27 23.78 5.49 15.44
C ALA A 27 22.58 6.46 15.27
N PRO A 28 22.69 7.78 15.51
CA PRO A 28 21.56 8.70 15.34
C PRO A 28 21.06 8.77 13.89
N ARG A 29 21.99 8.79 12.91
CA ARG A 29 21.65 8.84 11.49
C ARG A 29 21.01 7.53 11.03
N PHE A 30 21.50 6.39 11.49
CA PHE A 30 20.95 5.08 11.14
C PHE A 30 19.51 4.90 11.63
N LEU A 31 19.15 5.46 12.79
CA LEU A 31 17.78 5.44 13.30
C LEU A 31 16.82 6.30 12.44
N ASN A 32 17.26 7.50 12.03
CA ASN A 32 16.44 8.38 11.19
C ASN A 32 16.20 7.80 9.78
N VAL A 33 17.23 7.23 9.15
CA VAL A 33 17.11 6.65 7.79
C VAL A 33 16.10 5.50 7.75
N LYS A 34 15.94 4.73 8.82
CA LYS A 34 14.92 3.67 8.89
C LYS A 34 13.49 4.26 8.88
N GLY A 35 13.27 5.36 9.58
CA GLY A 35 11.98 6.07 9.56
C GLY A 35 11.65 6.57 8.15
N ASP A 36 12.59 7.27 7.54
CA ASP A 36 12.43 7.82 6.18
C ASP A 36 12.25 6.72 5.12
N ALA A 37 12.92 5.58 5.28
CA ALA A 37 12.77 4.41 4.41
C ALA A 37 11.37 3.80 4.51
N ASN A 38 10.80 3.73 5.72
CA ASN A 38 9.43 3.28 5.89
C ASN A 38 8.45 4.27 5.23
N ASP A 39 8.59 5.57 5.52
CA ASP A 39 7.71 6.61 4.98
C ASP A 39 7.69 6.62 3.44
N SER A 40 8.87 6.51 2.81
CA SER A 40 9.00 6.41 1.34
C SER A 40 8.41 5.12 0.76
N THR A 41 8.47 4.00 1.49
CA THR A 41 7.85 2.74 1.07
C THR A 41 6.32 2.88 1.01
N TYR A 42 5.71 3.46 2.04
CA TYR A 42 4.24 3.66 2.05
C TYR A 42 3.79 4.74 1.07
N LEU A 43 4.62 5.76 0.80
CA LEU A 43 4.35 6.71 -0.28
C LEU A 43 4.40 6.02 -1.66
N SER A 44 5.35 5.12 -1.87
CA SER A 44 5.46 4.32 -3.10
C SER A 44 4.26 3.39 -3.28
N LEU A 45 3.78 2.80 -2.17
CA LEU A 45 2.56 2.02 -2.14
C LEU A 45 1.34 2.87 -2.54
N LYS A 46 1.16 4.07 -1.95
CA LYS A 46 0.10 5.01 -2.35
C LYS A 46 0.17 5.28 -3.86
N GLY A 47 1.35 5.60 -4.37
CA GLY A 47 1.56 5.90 -5.80
C GLY A 47 1.19 4.72 -6.70
N SER A 48 1.58 3.51 -6.31
CA SER A 48 1.25 2.27 -7.02
C SER A 48 -0.25 2.02 -7.03
N PHE A 49 -0.91 2.20 -5.89
CA PHE A 49 -2.36 2.03 -5.79
C PHE A 49 -3.12 3.07 -6.60
N GLN A 50 -2.73 4.34 -6.50
CA GLN A 50 -3.30 5.42 -7.32
C GLN A 50 -3.15 5.11 -8.82
N SER A 51 -1.98 4.64 -9.24
CA SER A 51 -1.73 4.27 -10.64
C SER A 51 -2.61 3.11 -11.08
N ALA A 52 -2.81 2.09 -10.24
CA ALA A 52 -3.67 0.97 -10.55
C ALA A 52 -5.14 1.39 -10.70
N VAL A 53 -5.64 2.27 -9.82
CA VAL A 53 -6.98 2.86 -9.92
C VAL A 53 -7.11 3.68 -11.21
N THR A 54 -6.11 4.48 -11.58
CA THR A 54 -6.12 5.23 -12.84
C THR A 54 -6.15 4.31 -14.05
N LEU A 55 -5.36 3.22 -14.06
CA LEU A 55 -5.36 2.24 -15.15
C LEU A 55 -6.70 1.52 -15.26
N PHE A 56 -7.33 1.19 -14.13
CA PHE A 56 -8.68 0.66 -14.08
C PHE A 56 -9.67 1.61 -14.74
N HIS A 57 -9.64 2.89 -14.37
CA HIS A 57 -10.51 3.91 -14.94
C HIS A 57 -10.27 4.09 -16.45
N CYS A 58 -9.02 4.08 -16.90
CA CYS A 58 -8.69 4.09 -18.33
C CYS A 58 -9.28 2.88 -19.07
N LYS A 59 -9.27 1.69 -18.45
CA LYS A 59 -9.89 0.50 -19.06
C LYS A 59 -11.41 0.68 -19.21
N TRP A 60 -12.08 1.24 -18.21
CA TRP A 60 -13.51 1.55 -18.28
C TRP A 60 -13.84 2.56 -19.40
N LEU A 61 -13.02 3.61 -19.56
CA LEU A 61 -13.17 4.56 -20.67
C LEU A 61 -13.00 3.89 -22.04
N ILE A 62 -11.99 3.02 -22.18
CA ILE A 62 -11.74 2.27 -23.43
C ILE A 62 -12.90 1.32 -23.75
N ASP A 63 -13.53 0.74 -22.73
CA ASP A 63 -14.69 -0.13 -22.88
C ASP A 63 -15.98 0.64 -23.20
N GLY A 64 -15.92 1.96 -23.33
CA GLY A 64 -17.03 2.78 -23.78
C GLY A 64 -17.96 3.23 -22.66
N GLU A 65 -17.42 3.45 -21.46
CA GLU A 65 -18.18 3.98 -20.32
C GLU A 65 -19.39 3.11 -19.96
N GLN A 66 -19.14 1.80 -19.86
CA GLN A 66 -20.16 0.79 -19.57
C GLN A 66 -20.98 1.19 -18.35
N ASP A 67 -22.31 1.06 -18.46
CA ASP A 67 -23.22 1.31 -17.36
C ASP A 67 -23.07 0.18 -16.32
N PRO A 68 -22.78 0.49 -15.05
CA PRO A 68 -22.54 -0.51 -14.01
C PRO A 68 -23.78 -1.35 -13.67
N ASP A 69 -24.97 -0.93 -14.09
CA ASP A 69 -26.25 -1.58 -13.82
C ASP A 69 -26.82 -2.30 -15.06
N VAL A 70 -26.20 -2.14 -16.23
CA VAL A 70 -26.61 -2.85 -17.46
C VAL A 70 -25.97 -4.24 -17.49
N THR A 71 -26.84 -5.25 -17.50
CA THR A 71 -26.46 -6.66 -17.66
C THR A 71 -26.50 -7.00 -19.15
N GLU A 72 -25.40 -6.81 -19.89
CA GLU A 72 -25.30 -7.33 -21.26
C GLU A 72 -25.09 -8.85 -21.24
N GLY A 73 -26.17 -9.62 -21.16
CA GLY A 73 -26.21 -11.04 -21.55
C GLY A 73 -25.25 -12.00 -20.83
N ARG A 74 -24.67 -11.61 -19.69
CA ARG A 74 -23.85 -12.47 -18.81
C ARG A 74 -24.60 -12.70 -17.51
N GLU A 75 -24.85 -13.96 -17.16
CA GLU A 75 -25.54 -14.32 -15.92
C GLU A 75 -24.72 -13.90 -14.69
N GLY A 76 -25.27 -12.96 -13.92
CA GLY A 76 -24.75 -12.50 -12.63
C GLY A 76 -25.38 -11.14 -12.28
N ALA A 77 -26.04 -11.04 -11.13
CA ALA A 77 -26.90 -9.91 -10.74
C ALA A 77 -26.16 -8.57 -10.44
N TRP A 78 -24.96 -8.34 -10.99
CA TRP A 78 -24.10 -7.20 -10.63
C TRP A 78 -23.28 -6.59 -11.79
N GLY A 79 -23.65 -6.84 -13.05
CA GLY A 79 -23.11 -6.12 -14.21
C GLY A 79 -21.70 -6.55 -14.67
N TYR A 80 -21.12 -5.76 -15.59
CA TYR A 80 -19.77 -5.92 -16.14
C TYR A 80 -18.69 -5.75 -15.05
N THR A 81 -17.60 -6.51 -15.14
CA THR A 81 -16.43 -6.36 -14.25
C THR A 81 -15.17 -6.07 -15.05
N ILE A 82 -14.27 -5.30 -14.45
CA ILE A 82 -12.93 -5.01 -14.97
C ILE A 82 -11.95 -5.58 -13.94
N TYR A 83 -10.99 -6.40 -14.36
CA TYR A 83 -10.04 -7.04 -13.43
C TYR A 83 -10.70 -7.71 -12.22
N ASN A 84 -11.83 -8.41 -12.44
CA ASN A 84 -12.67 -9.04 -11.41
C ASN A 84 -13.29 -8.09 -10.38
N LEU A 85 -13.28 -6.77 -10.63
CA LEU A 85 -13.93 -5.78 -9.79
C LEU A 85 -15.12 -5.14 -10.50
N HIS A 86 -16.20 -4.97 -9.73
CA HIS A 86 -17.31 -4.09 -10.04
C HIS A 86 -16.89 -2.63 -9.92
N PHE A 87 -17.50 -1.78 -10.75
CA PHE A 87 -17.25 -0.36 -10.79
C PHE A 87 -18.53 0.46 -10.63
N ASN A 88 -18.39 1.73 -10.27
CA ASN A 88 -19.49 2.69 -10.20
C ASN A 88 -19.69 3.41 -11.55
N LYS A 89 -20.71 4.26 -11.62
CA LYS A 89 -21.03 5.07 -12.82
C LYS A 89 -19.92 6.03 -13.27
N PHE A 90 -18.87 6.20 -12.46
CA PHE A 90 -17.72 7.04 -12.76
C PHE A 90 -16.49 6.22 -13.21
N GLY A 91 -16.64 4.90 -13.35
CA GLY A 91 -15.56 4.03 -13.81
C GLY A 91 -14.51 3.70 -12.76
N TYR A 92 -14.83 3.83 -11.47
CA TYR A 92 -13.94 3.46 -10.37
C TYR A 92 -14.45 2.21 -9.65
N PRO A 93 -13.56 1.37 -9.09
CA PRO A 93 -13.98 0.22 -8.29
C PRO A 93 -14.96 0.62 -7.17
N ARG A 94 -16.06 -0.11 -7.03
CA ARG A 94 -17.12 0.19 -6.05
C ARG A 94 -17.20 -0.83 -4.92
N ILE A 95 -17.56 -0.41 -3.71
CA ILE A 95 -17.79 -1.28 -2.57
C ILE A 95 -19.23 -1.74 -2.63
N ILE A 96 -19.42 -3.04 -2.55
CA ILE A 96 -20.73 -3.70 -2.51
C ILE A 96 -20.69 -4.69 -1.34
N ASP A 97 -20.83 -4.20 -0.11
CA ASP A 97 -20.94 -4.97 1.14
C ASP A 97 -20.38 -6.43 1.09
N THR A 98 -21.23 -7.43 0.84
CA THR A 98 -20.85 -8.85 0.81
C THR A 98 -20.29 -9.36 -0.52
N VAL A 99 -20.41 -8.59 -1.60
CA VAL A 99 -20.03 -8.95 -2.97
C VAL A 99 -18.63 -8.45 -3.34
N GLN A 100 -18.32 -7.18 -3.01
CA GLN A 100 -17.01 -6.59 -3.25
C GLN A 100 -16.64 -5.71 -2.06
N LYS A 101 -15.65 -6.18 -1.31
CA LYS A 101 -15.08 -5.47 -0.17
C LYS A 101 -13.88 -4.65 -0.64
N CYS A 102 -13.44 -3.75 0.23
CA CYS A 102 -12.23 -3.00 0.02
C CYS A 102 -11.00 -3.91 -0.19
N GLU A 103 -10.96 -5.05 0.47
CA GLU A 103 -9.80 -5.94 0.34
C GLU A 103 -9.74 -6.59 -1.04
N ASP A 104 -10.89 -6.90 -1.64
CA ASP A 104 -10.94 -7.36 -3.02
C ASP A 104 -10.38 -6.28 -3.97
N ILE A 105 -10.71 -5.00 -3.73
CA ILE A 105 -10.20 -3.87 -4.51
C ILE A 105 -8.67 -3.78 -4.38
N LEU A 106 -8.15 -3.88 -3.16
CA LEU A 106 -6.70 -3.81 -2.93
C LEU A 106 -5.97 -4.99 -3.58
N GLU A 107 -6.47 -6.22 -3.39
CA GLU A 107 -5.84 -7.44 -3.89
C GLU A 107 -5.88 -7.55 -5.41
N ASN A 108 -6.98 -7.15 -6.06
CA ASN A 108 -7.06 -7.20 -7.53
C ASN A 108 -6.31 -6.05 -8.21
N LEU A 109 -6.20 -4.88 -7.56
CA LEU A 109 -5.43 -3.76 -8.11
C LEU A 109 -3.92 -3.86 -7.81
N LEU A 110 -3.53 -4.54 -6.74
CA LEU A 110 -2.14 -4.74 -6.32
C LEU A 110 -1.84 -6.23 -6.00
N PRO A 111 -1.98 -7.14 -6.98
CA PRO A 111 -1.86 -8.58 -6.75
C PRO A 111 -0.46 -9.02 -6.29
N ASP A 112 0.58 -8.30 -6.69
CA ASP A 112 1.98 -8.57 -6.32
C ASP A 112 2.49 -7.66 -5.20
N SER A 113 1.60 -6.96 -4.50
CA SER A 113 2.02 -6.21 -3.32
C SER A 113 2.49 -7.17 -2.23
N SER A 114 3.50 -6.77 -1.47
CA SER A 114 3.90 -7.49 -0.25
C SER A 114 2.87 -7.36 0.88
N LEU A 115 1.72 -6.75 0.61
CA LEU A 115 0.65 -6.57 1.57
C LEU A 115 -0.22 -7.81 1.60
N THR A 116 -0.53 -8.22 2.83
CA THR A 116 -1.47 -9.29 3.14
C THR A 116 -2.58 -8.72 4.00
N ARG A 117 -3.67 -9.48 4.15
CA ARG A 117 -4.78 -9.15 5.06
C ARG A 117 -4.36 -8.89 6.51
N LYS A 118 -3.16 -9.32 6.93
CA LYS A 118 -2.61 -9.10 8.28
C LYS A 118 -1.95 -7.74 8.46
N ASP A 119 -1.63 -7.06 7.37
CA ASP A 119 -0.88 -5.80 7.39
C ASP A 119 -1.76 -4.59 7.64
N TYR A 120 -3.08 -4.73 7.55
CA TYR A 120 -4.04 -3.67 7.83
C TYR A 120 -5.29 -4.19 8.57
N GLU A 121 -5.89 -3.33 9.39
CA GLU A 121 -7.18 -3.60 10.03
C GLU A 121 -8.31 -3.61 8.98
N GLU A 122 -9.33 -4.45 9.18
CA GLU A 122 -10.49 -4.53 8.29
C GLU A 122 -11.11 -3.15 8.07
N SER A 123 -11.16 -2.74 6.81
CA SER A 123 -11.67 -1.42 6.45
C SER A 123 -13.19 -1.45 6.50
N LYS A 124 -13.80 -0.58 7.31
CA LYS A 124 -15.25 -0.40 7.31
C LYS A 124 -15.62 0.68 6.29
N PRO A 125 -16.50 0.39 5.30
CA PRO A 125 -16.99 1.43 4.41
C PRO A 125 -17.74 2.48 5.23
N THR A 126 -17.48 3.75 4.97
CA THR A 126 -18.32 4.84 5.49
C THR A 126 -19.56 4.88 4.62
N SER A 127 -20.66 4.32 5.12
CA SER A 127 -21.87 4.06 4.34
C SER A 127 -22.77 5.30 4.23
N ASP A 128 -23.06 5.74 3.02
CA ASP A 128 -24.33 6.40 2.68
C ASP A 128 -25.12 5.65 1.58
N GLY A 129 -24.54 4.60 1.00
CA GLY A 129 -25.27 3.62 0.19
C GLY A 129 -25.73 4.11 -1.18
N LEU A 130 -25.32 5.31 -1.63
CA LEU A 130 -25.77 5.85 -2.93
C LEU A 130 -24.67 6.57 -3.74
N SER A 131 -23.61 7.09 -3.11
CA SER A 131 -22.39 7.60 -3.78
C SER A 131 -21.47 8.26 -2.75
N GLY A 132 -20.29 7.71 -2.47
CA GLY A 132 -19.38 8.33 -1.48
C GLY A 132 -18.58 7.38 -0.60
N ASN A 133 -18.66 6.08 -0.82
CA ASN A 133 -17.94 5.14 0.03
C ASN A 133 -16.42 5.35 -0.08
N MET A 134 -15.74 5.18 1.05
CA MET A 134 -14.29 5.17 1.10
C MET A 134 -13.81 3.90 1.79
N CYS A 135 -12.75 3.31 1.23
CA CYS A 135 -11.95 2.31 1.91
C CYS A 135 -10.90 3.00 2.77
N THR A 136 -10.72 2.56 4.01
CA THR A 136 -9.61 3.01 4.88
C THR A 136 -8.83 1.81 5.37
N TYR A 137 -7.63 1.61 4.83
CA TYR A 137 -6.69 0.57 5.24
C TYR A 137 -5.77 1.15 6.33
N LYS A 138 -5.97 0.69 7.57
CA LYS A 138 -5.18 1.12 8.71
C LYS A 138 -4.05 0.13 8.96
N PHE A 139 -2.82 0.51 8.60
CA PHE A 139 -1.68 -0.41 8.68
C PHE A 139 -1.32 -0.76 10.12
N THR A 140 -0.97 -2.00 10.40
CA THR A 140 -0.66 -2.47 11.77
C THR A 140 0.78 -2.16 12.16
N ALA A 141 1.71 -2.30 11.21
CA ALA A 141 3.15 -2.12 11.45
C ALA A 141 3.63 -0.67 11.48
N VAL A 142 2.84 0.27 10.93
CA VAL A 142 3.20 1.69 10.82
C VAL A 142 2.02 2.61 11.11
N PRO A 143 2.25 3.85 11.59
CA PRO A 143 1.20 4.80 11.89
C PRO A 143 0.66 5.48 10.62
N TYR A 144 0.28 4.71 9.60
CA TYR A 144 -0.33 5.24 8.37
C TYR A 144 -1.72 4.66 8.13
N ASN A 145 -2.59 5.48 7.55
CA ASN A 145 -3.86 5.09 6.96
C ASN A 145 -3.80 5.38 5.46
N LEU A 146 -4.09 4.37 4.64
CA LEU A 146 -4.32 4.54 3.21
C LEU A 146 -5.83 4.63 2.99
N THR A 147 -6.30 5.69 2.34
CA THR A 147 -7.71 5.83 1.99
C THR A 147 -7.89 5.79 0.49
N TYR A 148 -8.97 5.18 0.03
CA TYR A 148 -9.41 5.18 -1.37
C TYR A 148 -10.85 5.65 -1.43
N SER A 149 -11.15 6.61 -2.32
CA SER A 149 -12.47 7.18 -2.54
C SER A 149 -13.04 6.72 -3.88
N GLU A 150 -14.25 6.18 -3.85
CA GLU A 150 -14.92 5.68 -5.05
C GLU A 150 -15.45 6.79 -5.93
N THR A 151 -15.73 7.96 -5.34
CA THR A 151 -16.34 9.09 -6.05
C THR A 151 -15.41 9.65 -7.13
N ASN A 152 -14.11 9.66 -6.86
CA ASN A 152 -13.10 10.33 -7.67
C ASN A 152 -11.84 9.49 -7.93
N GLY A 153 -11.79 8.25 -7.43
CA GLY A 153 -10.61 7.38 -7.55
C GLY A 153 -9.39 7.89 -6.78
N GLU A 154 -9.56 8.81 -5.83
CA GLU A 154 -8.45 9.41 -5.11
C GLU A 154 -7.92 8.45 -4.03
N VAL A 155 -6.60 8.32 -3.99
CA VAL A 155 -5.88 7.58 -2.96
C VAL A 155 -5.07 8.56 -2.10
N THR A 156 -5.32 8.55 -0.79
CA THR A 156 -4.58 9.38 0.17
C THR A 156 -3.85 8.53 1.20
N LEU A 157 -2.73 9.07 1.70
CA LEU A 157 -1.95 8.45 2.75
C LEU A 157 -1.84 9.48 3.87
N THR A 158 -2.34 9.15 5.05
CA THR A 158 -2.35 10.05 6.21
C THR A 158 -1.62 9.40 7.38
N LYS A 159 -0.81 10.20 8.09
CA LYS A 159 -0.11 9.74 9.28
C LYS A 159 -1.06 9.81 10.48
N ARG A 160 -1.15 8.73 11.24
CA ARG A 160 -1.87 8.67 12.51
C ARG A 160 -1.04 9.37 13.58
N ILE A 161 -1.71 10.26 14.32
CA ILE A 161 -1.16 10.95 15.50
C ILE A 161 -1.17 9.99 16.69
#